data_AF-A0A1Y4HNZ7-F1
#
_entry.id   AF-A0A1Y4HNZ7-F1
#
_cell.length_a   1.000
_cell.length_b   1.000
_cell.length_c   1.000
_cell.angle_alpha   90.00
_cell.angle_beta   90.00
_cell.angle_gamma   90.00
#
_symmetry.space_group_name_H-M   'P 1'
#
loop_
_entity.id
_entity.type
_entity.pdbx_description
1 polymer ?
#
loop_
_entity_poly.entity_id
_entity_poly.type
_entity_poly.pdbx_seq_one_letter_code
_entity_poly.pdbx_strand_id
1 'polypeptide(L)'
;MKHLFLLCLSVLLLASCSSGRYPSALYVADSLSVACPERAVALLDSLRPQMEQEGERVRMYYQLLCVKARDKAYLPHTSDSLVLEVLRYYEDKQDLCHLPEAYYYAGRVASDLGDAPQALDYFQQALDAMPEGEMTDLRSRTISQMG
;
A
#
# COMPACT_ATOMS: atom_id res chain seq x y z
N MET A 1 21.08 -42.73 1.64
CA MET A 1 21.15 -41.46 0.86
C MET A 1 19.78 -40.84 0.57
N LYS A 2 18.71 -41.61 0.32
CA LYS A 2 17.34 -41.07 0.11
C LYS A 2 16.73 -40.36 1.34
N HIS A 3 17.01 -40.86 2.56
CA HIS A 3 16.53 -40.26 3.80
C HIS A 3 17.18 -38.91 4.15
N LEU A 4 18.42 -38.67 3.70
CA LEU A 4 19.12 -37.39 3.92
C LEU A 4 18.51 -36.28 3.04
N PHE A 5 18.05 -36.63 1.83
CA PHE A 5 17.38 -35.70 0.91
C PHE A 5 15.98 -35.30 1.41
N LEU A 6 15.23 -36.23 2.00
CA LEU A 6 13.94 -35.94 2.64
C LEU A 6 14.08 -35.07 3.91
N LEU A 7 15.14 -35.29 4.68
CA LEU A 7 15.42 -34.46 5.87
C LEU A 7 15.75 -33.01 5.46
N CYS A 8 16.57 -32.80 4.43
CA CYS A 8 16.87 -31.46 3.90
C CYS A 8 15.63 -30.75 3.33
N LEU A 9 14.70 -31.47 2.68
CA LEU A 9 13.47 -30.90 2.14
C LEU A 9 12.50 -30.47 3.26
N SER A 10 12.49 -31.16 4.40
CA SER A 10 11.66 -30.81 5.56
C SER A 10 12.17 -29.58 6.34
N VAL A 11 13.48 -29.31 6.33
CA VAL A 11 14.07 -28.13 7.00
C VAL A 11 13.83 -26.85 6.18
N LEU A 12 13.75 -26.95 4.85
CA LEU A 12 13.41 -25.82 3.96
C LEU A 12 11.94 -25.35 4.09
N LEU A 13 11.04 -26.21 4.58
CA LEU A 13 9.62 -25.87 4.78
C LEU A 13 9.33 -25.16 6.11
N LEU A 14 10.32 -25.06 7.01
CA LEU A 14 10.18 -24.41 8.32
C LEU A 14 10.82 -23.00 8.38
N ALA A 15 11.39 -22.52 7.27
CA ALA A 15 12.10 -21.24 7.19
C ALA A 15 11.25 -20.07 6.63
N SER A 16 9.93 -20.15 6.64
CA SER A 16 9.09 -18.99 6.28
C SER A 16 7.86 -18.89 7.18
N CYS A 17 8.10 -18.79 8.47
CA CYS A 17 7.16 -18.16 9.38
C CYS A 17 7.78 -16.83 9.83
N SER A 18 8.04 -15.93 8.87
CA SER A 18 8.15 -14.51 9.21
C SER A 18 6.76 -14.11 9.69
N SER A 19 6.62 -13.92 11.00
CA SER A 19 5.44 -13.39 11.67
C SER A 19 4.73 -12.37 10.77
N GLY A 20 3.40 -12.47 10.62
CA GLY A 20 2.59 -11.65 9.69
C GLY A 20 2.59 -10.13 9.96
N ARG A 21 3.58 -9.60 10.68
CA ARG A 21 3.80 -8.19 10.96
C ARG A 21 4.69 -7.58 9.90
N TYR A 22 4.45 -6.31 9.59
CA TYR A 22 5.33 -5.53 8.72
C TYR A 22 6.60 -5.11 9.49
N PRO A 23 7.71 -4.83 8.78
CA PRO A 23 8.88 -4.19 9.38
C PRO A 23 8.50 -2.93 10.14
N SER A 24 9.09 -2.71 11.33
CA SER A 24 8.75 -1.58 12.20
C SER A 24 8.90 -0.22 11.52
N ALA A 25 9.88 -0.11 10.62
CA ALA A 25 10.13 1.09 9.84
C ALA A 25 8.95 1.51 8.95
N LEU A 26 8.13 0.55 8.47
CA LEU A 26 6.93 0.86 7.69
C LEU A 26 5.83 1.48 8.56
N TYR A 27 5.66 1.04 9.81
CA TYR A 27 4.74 1.70 10.74
C TYR A 27 5.19 3.13 11.09
N VAL A 28 6.51 3.35 11.22
CA VAL A 28 7.08 4.68 11.42
C VAL A 28 6.83 5.56 10.20
N ALA A 29 7.05 5.04 8.99
CA ALA A 29 6.77 5.76 7.75
C ALA A 29 5.29 6.13 7.61
N ASP A 30 4.39 5.21 7.94
CA ASP A 30 2.94 5.47 7.89
C ASP A 30 2.52 6.58 8.87
N SER A 31 3.02 6.53 10.12
CA SER A 31 2.81 7.59 11.11
C SER A 31 3.37 8.94 10.65
N LEU A 32 4.60 8.95 10.09
CA LEU A 32 5.21 10.15 9.54
C LEU A 32 4.46 10.67 8.32
N SER A 33 3.79 9.83 7.53
CA SER A 33 3.07 10.30 6.34
C SER A 33 1.99 11.32 6.71
N VAL A 34 1.43 11.24 7.92
CA VAL A 34 0.46 12.20 8.45
C VAL A 34 1.14 13.37 9.15
N ALA A 35 2.18 13.10 9.96
CA ALA A 35 2.79 14.11 10.83
C ALA A 35 3.84 14.99 10.12
N CYS A 36 4.61 14.42 9.19
CA CYS A 36 5.66 15.09 8.41
C CYS A 36 5.93 14.29 7.12
N PRO A 37 5.11 14.51 6.07
CA PRO A 37 5.13 13.72 4.85
C PRO A 37 6.50 13.65 4.15
N GLU A 38 7.26 14.75 4.14
CA GLU A 38 8.58 14.82 3.51
C GLU A 38 9.58 13.89 4.20
N ARG A 39 9.49 13.75 5.53
CA ARG A 39 10.30 12.79 6.29
C ARG A 39 9.86 11.36 6.04
N ALA A 40 8.57 11.12 5.81
CA ALA A 40 8.08 9.80 5.42
C ALA A 40 8.64 9.41 4.05
N VAL A 41 8.62 10.32 3.07
CA VAL A 41 9.23 10.11 1.75
C VAL A 41 10.72 9.79 1.89
N ALA A 42 11.47 10.61 2.62
CA ALA A 42 12.91 10.39 2.82
C ALA A 42 13.21 9.04 3.50
N LEU A 43 12.40 8.65 4.49
CA LEU A 43 12.52 7.34 5.14
C LEU A 43 12.22 6.21 4.15
N LEU A 44 11.12 6.28 3.42
CA LEU A 44 10.73 5.25 2.45
C LEU A 44 11.76 5.10 1.32
N ASP A 45 12.34 6.20 0.85
CA ASP A 45 13.43 6.14 -0.14
C ASP A 45 14.67 5.44 0.42
N SER A 46 15.02 5.69 1.69
CA SER A 46 16.15 5.02 2.35
C SER A 46 15.94 3.51 2.55
N LEU A 47 14.68 3.07 2.67
CA LEU A 47 14.31 1.66 2.86
C LEU A 47 14.28 0.87 1.54
N ARG A 48 14.29 1.54 0.37
CA ARG A 48 14.10 0.92 -0.94
C ARG A 48 14.94 -0.36 -1.16
N PRO A 49 16.28 -0.36 -0.93
CA PRO A 49 17.09 -1.55 -1.19
C PRO A 49 16.71 -2.76 -0.31
N GLN A 50 16.23 -2.49 0.90
CA GLN A 50 15.78 -3.53 1.84
C GLN A 50 14.43 -4.07 1.41
N MET A 51 13.50 -3.18 1.03
CA MET A 51 12.15 -3.57 0.63
C MET A 51 12.15 -4.38 -0.66
N GLU A 52 13.08 -4.14 -1.60
CA GLU A 52 13.22 -4.96 -2.80
C GLU A 52 13.49 -6.45 -2.52
N GLN A 53 14.10 -6.77 -1.37
CA GLN A 53 14.41 -8.13 -0.92
C GLN A 53 13.28 -8.77 -0.11
N GLU A 54 12.24 -8.01 0.26
CA GLU A 54 11.13 -8.50 1.05
C GLU A 54 10.11 -9.30 0.22
N GLY A 55 9.27 -10.07 0.91
CA GLY A 55 8.15 -10.76 0.28
C GLY A 55 7.12 -9.79 -0.31
N GLU A 56 6.36 -10.25 -1.31
CA GLU A 56 5.35 -9.47 -2.04
C GLU A 56 4.42 -8.66 -1.11
N ARG A 57 3.87 -9.29 -0.06
CA ARG A 57 3.00 -8.60 0.92
C ARG A 57 3.63 -7.36 1.53
N VAL A 58 4.90 -7.45 1.96
CA VAL A 58 5.63 -6.33 2.57
C VAL A 58 5.96 -5.28 1.52
N ARG A 59 6.34 -5.70 0.31
CA ARG A 59 6.60 -4.80 -0.82
C ARG A 59 5.38 -3.97 -1.22
N MET A 60 4.20 -4.59 -1.29
CA MET A 60 2.96 -3.89 -1.66
C MET A 60 2.53 -2.88 -0.60
N TYR A 61 2.68 -3.22 0.68
CA TYR A 61 2.43 -2.24 1.75
C TYR A 61 3.44 -1.09 1.71
N TYR A 62 4.73 -1.38 1.49
CA TYR A 62 5.74 -0.34 1.26
C TYR A 62 5.38 0.58 0.09
N GLN A 63 4.97 0.02 -1.05
CA GLN A 63 4.58 0.80 -2.23
C GLN A 63 3.34 1.66 -1.97
N LEU A 64 2.32 1.14 -1.27
CA LEU A 64 1.16 1.92 -0.83
C LEU A 64 1.60 3.13 0.01
N LEU A 65 2.52 2.93 0.97
CA LEU A 65 3.07 4.02 1.78
C LEU A 65 3.86 5.04 0.95
N CYS A 66 4.57 4.60 -0.10
CA CYS A 66 5.25 5.50 -1.03
C CYS A 66 4.26 6.42 -1.76
N VAL A 67 3.15 5.87 -2.28
CA VAL A 67 2.09 6.68 -2.92
C VAL A 67 1.48 7.65 -1.90
N LYS A 68 1.11 7.14 -0.72
CA LYS A 68 0.53 7.92 0.38
C LYS A 68 1.41 9.08 0.84
N ALA A 69 2.70 8.83 1.07
CA ALA A 69 3.62 9.84 1.56
C ALA A 69 3.88 10.93 0.52
N ARG A 70 4.00 10.55 -0.76
CA ARG A 70 4.19 11.51 -1.87
C ARG A 70 2.95 12.38 -2.07
N ASP A 71 1.77 11.76 -2.07
CA ASP A 71 0.48 12.47 -2.10
C ASP A 71 0.39 13.51 -0.97
N LYS A 72 0.66 13.09 0.26
CA LYS A 72 0.59 13.98 1.43
C LYS A 72 1.68 15.04 1.47
N ALA A 73 2.80 14.80 0.79
CA ALA A 73 3.87 15.78 0.60
C ALA A 73 3.59 16.73 -0.58
N TYR A 74 2.40 16.69 -1.19
CA TYR A 74 2.02 17.47 -2.37
C TYR A 74 3.01 17.30 -3.53
N LEU A 75 3.59 16.12 -3.67
CA LEU A 75 4.42 15.74 -4.80
C LEU A 75 3.52 15.12 -5.87
N PRO A 76 3.23 15.81 -6.99
CA PRO A 76 2.28 15.30 -7.97
C PRO A 76 2.75 13.96 -8.55
N HIS A 77 1.80 13.06 -8.76
CA HIS A 77 2.05 11.81 -9.46
C HIS A 77 2.12 12.06 -10.97
N THR A 78 3.08 11.42 -11.62
CA THR A 78 3.31 11.55 -13.07
C THR A 78 3.06 10.25 -13.83
N SER A 79 2.65 9.20 -13.10
CA SER A 79 2.31 7.88 -13.64
C SER A 79 1.41 7.15 -12.62
N ASP A 80 0.54 6.31 -13.14
CA ASP A 80 -0.38 5.44 -12.42
C ASP A 80 0.17 4.01 -12.19
N SER A 81 1.29 3.65 -12.82
CA SER A 81 1.72 2.24 -12.87
C SER A 81 1.96 1.62 -11.50
N LEU A 82 2.53 2.40 -10.57
CA LEU A 82 2.77 1.94 -9.20
C LEU A 82 1.47 1.72 -8.42
N VAL A 83 0.52 2.66 -8.50
CA VAL A 83 -0.72 2.56 -7.73
C VAL A 83 -1.63 1.47 -8.29
N LEU A 84 -1.61 1.24 -9.61
CA LEU A 84 -2.35 0.15 -10.25
C LEU A 84 -1.77 -1.23 -9.88
N GLU A 85 -0.45 -1.35 -9.71
CA GLU A 85 0.17 -2.58 -9.21
C GLU A 85 -0.29 -2.88 -7.77
N VAL A 86 -0.25 -1.87 -6.90
CA VAL A 86 -0.71 -1.95 -5.51
C VAL A 86 -2.19 -2.30 -5.43
N LEU A 87 -3.02 -1.61 -6.22
CA LEU A 87 -4.46 -1.83 -6.25
C LEU A 87 -4.80 -3.26 -6.67
N ARG A 88 -4.24 -3.74 -7.78
CA ARG A 88 -4.44 -5.12 -8.26
C ARG A 88 -4.08 -6.15 -7.19
N TYR A 89 -2.95 -5.95 -6.49
CA TYR A 89 -2.57 -6.85 -5.41
C TYR A 89 -3.63 -6.92 -4.30
N TYR A 90 -4.15 -5.78 -3.85
CA TYR A 90 -5.14 -5.76 -2.77
C TYR A 90 -6.54 -6.22 -3.22
N GLU A 91 -6.90 -6.02 -4.48
CA GLU A 91 -8.09 -6.62 -5.10
C GLU A 91 -7.99 -8.15 -5.12
N ASP A 92 -6.88 -8.69 -5.62
CA ASP A 92 -6.64 -10.14 -5.72
C ASP A 92 -6.63 -10.83 -4.34
N LYS A 93 -6.13 -10.14 -3.30
CA LYS A 93 -6.13 -10.64 -1.92
C LYS A 93 -7.44 -10.42 -1.18
N GLN A 94 -8.35 -9.61 -1.73
CA GLN A 94 -9.56 -9.15 -1.03
C GLN A 94 -9.22 -8.54 0.35
N ASP A 95 -8.14 -7.76 0.41
CA ASP A 95 -7.61 -7.18 1.67
C ASP A 95 -8.44 -5.97 2.08
N LEU A 96 -9.48 -6.20 2.88
CA LEU A 96 -10.38 -5.15 3.35
C LEU A 96 -9.68 -4.08 4.22
N CYS A 97 -8.48 -4.34 4.72
CA CYS A 97 -7.74 -3.38 5.53
C CYS A 97 -7.07 -2.30 4.67
N HIS A 98 -6.50 -2.68 3.52
CA HIS A 98 -5.72 -1.76 2.67
C HIS A 98 -6.42 -1.39 1.36
N LEU A 99 -7.34 -2.23 0.86
CA LEU A 99 -8.02 -2.03 -0.41
C LEU A 99 -8.76 -0.67 -0.49
N PRO A 100 -9.49 -0.21 0.55
CA PRO A 100 -10.12 1.11 0.50
C PRO A 100 -9.11 2.26 0.36
N GLU A 101 -7.96 2.17 1.04
CA GLU A 101 -6.91 3.19 0.96
C GLU A 101 -6.18 3.12 -0.40
N ALA A 102 -6.00 1.93 -0.97
CA ALA A 102 -5.46 1.75 -2.31
C ALA A 102 -6.35 2.39 -3.39
N TYR A 103 -7.68 2.16 -3.33
CA TYR A 103 -8.63 2.83 -4.21
C TYR A 103 -8.61 4.36 -4.04
N TYR A 104 -8.59 4.85 -2.80
CA TYR A 104 -8.47 6.28 -2.55
C TYR A 104 -7.23 6.87 -3.22
N TYR A 105 -6.08 6.21 -3.09
CA TYR A 105 -4.85 6.68 -3.71
C TYR A 105 -4.83 6.51 -5.23
N ALA A 106 -5.49 5.49 -5.80
CA ALA A 106 -5.71 5.40 -7.24
C ALA A 106 -6.51 6.60 -7.77
N GLY A 107 -7.54 7.02 -7.04
CA GLY A 107 -8.31 8.23 -7.35
C GLY A 107 -7.45 9.50 -7.29
N ARG A 108 -6.62 9.66 -6.25
CA ARG A 108 -5.70 10.80 -6.14
C ARG A 108 -4.71 10.86 -7.30
N VAL A 109 -4.14 9.73 -7.69
CA VAL A 109 -3.22 9.63 -8.83
C VAL A 109 -3.93 9.96 -10.14
N ALA A 110 -5.13 9.43 -10.38
CA ALA A 110 -5.93 9.77 -11.55
C ALA A 110 -6.24 11.28 -11.62
N SER A 111 -6.56 11.90 -10.48
CA SER A 111 -6.75 13.36 -10.39
C SER A 111 -5.48 14.14 -10.77
N ASP A 112 -4.31 13.75 -10.25
CA ASP A 112 -3.02 14.38 -10.60
C ASP A 112 -2.71 14.27 -12.10
N LEU A 113 -3.16 13.18 -12.74
CA LEU A 113 -3.03 12.95 -14.18
C LEU A 113 -4.12 13.65 -15.03
N GLY A 114 -5.09 14.31 -14.39
CA GLY A 114 -6.17 15.03 -15.06
C GLY A 114 -7.34 14.16 -15.54
N ASP A 115 -7.40 12.89 -15.13
CA ASP A 115 -8.50 11.97 -15.45
C ASP A 115 -9.58 12.02 -14.36
N ALA A 116 -10.35 13.10 -14.36
CA ALA A 116 -11.40 13.32 -13.37
C ALA A 116 -12.49 12.22 -13.36
N PRO A 117 -12.97 11.68 -14.51
CA PRO A 117 -13.91 10.56 -14.51
C PRO A 117 -13.35 9.32 -13.80
N GLN A 118 -12.13 8.88 -14.16
CA GLN A 118 -11.50 7.70 -13.55
C GLN A 118 -11.22 7.92 -12.05
N ALA A 119 -10.88 9.16 -11.66
CA ALA A 119 -10.70 9.51 -10.25
C ALA A 119 -11.99 9.33 -9.44
N LEU A 120 -13.12 9.83 -9.96
CA LEU A 120 -14.43 9.67 -9.32
C LEU A 120 -14.83 8.19 -9.17
N ASP A 121 -14.57 7.38 -10.20
CA ASP A 121 -14.82 5.94 -10.15
C ASP A 121 -14.01 5.28 -9.02
N TYR A 122 -12.71 5.59 -8.91
CA TYR A 122 -11.87 5.06 -7.84
C TYR A 122 -12.29 5.54 -6.44
N PHE A 123 -12.70 6.80 -6.29
CA PHE A 123 -13.20 7.28 -5.00
C PHE A 123 -14.51 6.60 -4.61
N GLN A 124 -15.40 6.33 -5.57
CA GLN A 124 -16.61 5.55 -5.30
C GLN A 124 -16.26 4.11 -4.87
N GLN A 125 -15.33 3.45 -5.56
CA GLN A 125 -14.85 2.12 -5.17
C GLN A 125 -14.20 2.10 -3.79
N ALA A 126 -13.49 3.17 -3.41
CA ALA A 126 -12.95 3.32 -2.06
C ALA A 126 -14.08 3.32 -1.02
N LEU A 127 -15.14 4.11 -1.24
CA LEU A 127 -16.29 4.17 -0.33
C LEU A 127 -17.03 2.84 -0.21
N ASP A 128 -17.16 2.11 -1.32
CA ASP A 128 -17.85 0.82 -1.39
C ASP A 128 -17.05 -0.30 -0.70
N ALA A 129 -15.72 -0.21 -0.71
CA ALA A 129 -14.84 -1.18 -0.06
C ALA A 129 -14.69 -0.96 1.46
N MET A 130 -15.08 0.21 1.99
CA MET A 130 -14.99 0.51 3.42
C MET A 130 -16.05 -0.27 4.21
N PRO A 131 -15.67 -0.97 5.31
CA PRO A 131 -16.65 -1.53 6.23
C PRO A 131 -17.58 -0.46 6.82
N GLU A 132 -18.83 -0.83 7.08
CA GLU A 132 -19.81 0.08 7.66
C GLU A 132 -19.38 0.54 9.07
N GLY A 133 -19.36 1.85 9.30
CA GLY A 133 -18.96 2.44 10.58
C GLY A 133 -17.44 2.51 10.84
N GLU A 134 -16.60 2.03 9.92
CA GLU A 134 -15.14 2.09 10.02
C GLU A 134 -14.54 3.17 9.10
N MET A 135 -13.21 3.41 9.24
CA MET A 135 -12.42 4.28 8.36
C MET A 135 -13.00 5.70 8.18
N THR A 136 -13.54 6.29 9.24
CA THR A 136 -14.25 7.58 9.20
C THR A 136 -13.41 8.73 8.64
N ASP A 137 -12.10 8.77 8.95
CA ASP A 137 -11.16 9.73 8.36
C ASP A 137 -11.06 9.57 6.84
N LEU A 138 -10.79 8.34 6.38
CA LEU A 138 -10.63 8.04 4.96
C LEU A 138 -11.95 8.30 4.20
N ARG A 139 -13.09 7.94 4.77
CA ARG A 139 -14.42 8.25 4.23
C ARG A 139 -14.61 9.74 4.03
N SER A 140 -14.32 10.54 5.06
CA SER A 140 -14.47 12.01 5.01
C SER A 140 -13.57 12.62 3.94
N ARG A 141 -12.31 12.17 3.87
CA ARG A 141 -11.34 12.61 2.86
C ARG A 141 -11.77 12.22 1.44
N THR A 142 -12.34 11.03 1.27
CA THR A 142 -12.81 10.53 -0.04
C THR A 142 -13.97 11.36 -0.54
N ILE A 143 -14.99 11.61 0.29
CA ILE A 143 -16.14 12.45 -0.07
C ILE A 143 -15.68 13.86 -0.46
N SER A 144 -14.72 14.43 0.28
CA SER A 144 -14.16 15.76 -0.04
C SER A 144 -13.41 15.82 -1.38
N GLN A 145 -12.99 14.70 -1.96
CA GLN A 145 -12.40 14.69 -3.31
C GLN A 145 -13.46 14.66 -4.42
N MET A 146 -14.70 14.31 -4.07
CA MET A 146 -15.80 14.12 -5.04
C MET A 146 -16.72 15.36 -5.15
N GLY A 147 -16.57 16.37 -4.28
CA GLY A 147 -17.39 17.59 -4.27
C GLY A 147 -16.88 18.68 -3.33
#